data_AF-A0A090QQL8-F1
#
_entry.id   AF-A0A090QQL8-F1
#
_cell.length_a   1.000
_cell.length_b   1.000
_cell.length_c   1.000
_cell.angle_alpha   90.00
_cell.angle_beta   90.00
_cell.angle_gamma   90.00
#
_symmetry.space_group_name_H-M   'P 1'
#
loop_
_entity.id
_entity.type
_entity.pdbx_description
1 polymer ?
#
loop_
_entity_poly.entity_id
_entity_poly.type
_entity_poly.pdbx_seq_one_letter_code
_entity_poly.pdbx_strand_id
1 'polypeptide(L)'
;MTAIASIIHRVSGVITFVSVAILLWLLNVSLSSPEGFASAQGIVDSFFVKFVLWGILTALFYHIVVGIRHLLMDMGYFEEMETGIASAKISFAIVAVLSLFAGGLVW
;
A
#
# COMPACT_ATOMS: atom_id res chain seq x y z
N MET A 1 -6.12 -2.95 19.54
CA MET A 1 -6.24 -2.46 18.14
C MET A 1 -5.06 -1.59 17.72
N THR A 2 -4.63 -0.64 18.56
CA THR A 2 -3.41 0.16 18.36
C THR A 2 -2.15 -0.69 18.12
N ALA A 3 -1.92 -1.72 18.93
CA ALA A 3 -0.80 -2.64 18.74
C ALA A 3 -0.86 -3.40 17.39
N ILE A 4 -2.06 -3.81 16.97
CA ILE A 4 -2.30 -4.46 15.66
C ILE A 4 -1.95 -3.48 14.54
N ALA A 5 -2.39 -2.21 14.65
CA ALA A 5 -2.05 -1.18 13.67
C ALA A 5 -0.53 -0.99 13.55
N SER A 6 0.18 -0.98 14.68
CA SER A 6 1.65 -0.85 14.71
C SER A 6 2.39 -2.03 14.08
N ILE A 7 2.00 -3.28 14.37
CA ILE A 7 2.71 -4.44 13.80
C ILE A 7 2.46 -4.56 12.31
N ILE A 8 1.23 -4.31 11.84
CA ILE A 8 0.93 -4.34 10.41
C ILE A 8 1.64 -3.18 9.69
N HIS A 9 1.83 -2.01 10.31
CA HIS A 9 2.61 -0.91 9.70
C HIS A 9 4.08 -1.29 9.47
N ARG A 10 4.67 -2.03 10.40
CA ARG A 10 6.03 -2.57 10.24
C ARG A 10 6.10 -3.59 9.12
N VAL A 11 5.17 -4.55 9.08
CA VAL A 11 5.08 -5.55 8.01
C VAL A 11 4.87 -4.88 6.65
N SER A 12 3.96 -3.89 6.57
CA SER A 12 3.70 -3.18 5.32
C SER A 12 4.93 -2.41 4.85
N GLY A 13 5.75 -1.87 5.75
CA GLY A 13 7.02 -1.22 5.38
C GLY A 13 8.00 -2.18 4.71
N VAL A 14 8.14 -3.41 5.23
CA VAL A 14 8.98 -4.45 4.61
C VAL A 14 8.43 -4.85 3.23
N ILE A 15 7.10 -5.01 3.11
CA ILE A 15 6.45 -5.29 1.82
C ILE A 15 6.73 -4.16 0.82
N THR A 16 6.53 -2.90 1.24
CA THR A 16 6.76 -1.73 0.37
C THR A 16 8.22 -1.64 -0.06
N PHE A 17 9.18 -1.92 0.83
CA PHE A 17 10.60 -1.95 0.48
C PHE A 17 10.91 -2.95 -0.65
N VAL A 18 10.42 -4.20 -0.53
CA VAL A 18 10.59 -5.21 -1.59
C VAL A 18 9.86 -4.82 -2.87
N SER A 19 8.68 -4.22 -2.73
CA SER A 19 7.85 -3.77 -3.85
C SER A 19 8.55 -2.75 -4.73
N VAL A 20 9.42 -1.88 -4.19
CA VAL A 20 10.17 -0.90 -4.97
C VAL A 20 11.01 -1.58 -6.06
N ALA A 21 11.70 -2.68 -5.74
CA ALA A 21 12.49 -3.41 -6.73
C ALA A 21 11.62 -4.00 -7.86
N ILE A 22 10.47 -4.57 -7.49
CA ILE A 22 9.51 -5.14 -8.45
C ILE A 22 8.96 -4.04 -9.38
N LEU A 23 8.54 -2.91 -8.81
CA LEU A 23 7.95 -1.81 -9.56
C LEU A 23 8.99 -1.11 -10.44
N LEU A 24 10.24 -0.94 -9.97
CA LEU A 24 11.32 -0.37 -10.79
C LEU A 24 11.69 -1.29 -11.95
N TRP A 25 11.70 -2.61 -11.72
CA TRP A 25 11.90 -3.57 -12.81
C TRP A 25 10.77 -3.49 -13.85
N LEU A 26 9.51 -3.49 -13.41
CA LEU A 26 8.36 -3.39 -14.32
C LEU A 26 8.37 -2.06 -15.07
N LEU A 27 8.71 -0.96 -14.40
CA LEU A 27 8.88 0.36 -15.00
C LEU A 27 9.98 0.34 -16.07
N ASN A 28 11.14 -0.24 -15.76
CA ASN A 28 12.25 -0.36 -16.72
C ASN A 28 11.84 -1.15 -17.97
N VAL A 29 11.13 -2.27 -17.82
CA VAL A 29 10.61 -3.04 -18.98
C VAL A 29 9.60 -2.21 -19.78
N SER A 30 8.71 -1.48 -19.10
CA SER A 30 7.70 -0.66 -19.78
C SER A 30 8.31 0.50 -20.58
N LEU A 31 9.48 1.00 -20.17
CA LEU A 31 10.16 2.12 -20.81
C LEU A 31 11.24 1.71 -21.81
N SER A 32 11.53 0.41 -21.98
CA SER A 32 12.69 -0.03 -22.77
C SER A 32 12.49 0.13 -24.28
N SER A 33 11.28 -0.11 -24.79
CA SER A 33 10.89 0.05 -26.20
C SER A 33 9.37 -0.14 -26.35
N PRO A 34 8.77 0.09 -27.54
CA PRO A 34 7.38 -0.27 -27.80
C PRO A 34 7.07 -1.75 -27.52
N GLU A 35 7.97 -2.67 -27.90
CA GLU A 35 7.85 -4.11 -27.61
C GLU A 35 8.01 -4.40 -26.12
N GLY A 36 8.88 -3.64 -25.42
CA GLY A 36 9.02 -3.69 -23.97
C GLY A 36 7.73 -3.29 -23.25
N PHE A 37 7.09 -2.21 -23.70
CA PHE A 37 5.78 -1.78 -23.19
C PHE A 37 4.70 -2.85 -23.42
N ALA A 38 4.61 -3.42 -24.62
CA ALA A 38 3.67 -4.51 -24.91
C ALA A 38 3.94 -5.76 -24.05
N SER A 39 5.22 -6.06 -23.79
CA SER A 39 5.62 -7.16 -22.89
C SER A 39 5.22 -6.88 -21.45
N ALA A 40 5.48 -5.66 -20.95
CA ALA A 40 5.02 -5.24 -19.63
C ALA A 40 3.51 -5.37 -19.53
N GLN A 41 2.74 -4.87 -20.51
CA GLN A 41 1.28 -5.00 -20.60
C GLN A 41 0.83 -6.45 -20.49
N GLY A 42 1.46 -7.37 -21.23
CA GLY A 42 1.16 -8.80 -21.16
C GLY A 42 1.44 -9.42 -19.78
N ILE A 43 2.49 -8.98 -19.09
CA ILE A 43 2.80 -9.40 -17.71
C ILE A 43 1.70 -8.91 -16.76
N VAL A 44 1.32 -7.63 -16.84
CA VAL A 44 0.30 -7.05 -15.95
C VAL A 44 -1.09 -7.62 -16.19
N ASP A 45 -1.38 -8.17 -17.38
CA ASP A 45 -2.71 -8.68 -17.67
C ASP A 45 -3.03 -10.02 -16.96
N SER A 46 -1.99 -10.73 -16.52
CA SER A 46 -2.14 -11.95 -15.71
C SER A 46 -2.88 -11.67 -14.40
N PHE A 47 -3.94 -12.45 -14.13
CA PHE A 47 -4.70 -12.37 -12.88
C PHE A 47 -3.80 -12.44 -11.63
N PHE A 48 -2.79 -13.32 -11.64
CA PHE A 48 -1.87 -13.46 -10.52
C PHE A 48 -1.03 -12.19 -10.31
N VAL A 49 -0.55 -11.58 -11.41
CA VAL A 49 0.22 -10.33 -11.34
C VAL A 49 -0.66 -9.17 -10.88
N LYS A 50 -1.90 -9.07 -11.39
CA LYS A 50 -2.91 -8.11 -10.89
C LYS A 50 -3.12 -8.25 -9.39
N PHE A 51 -3.29 -9.47 -8.89
CA PHE A 51 -3.43 -9.73 -7.46
C PHE A 51 -2.22 -9.27 -6.65
N VAL A 52 -1.00 -9.56 -7.14
CA VAL A 52 0.24 -9.08 -6.50
C VAL A 52 0.31 -7.56 -6.49
N LEU A 53 0.04 -6.89 -7.61
CA LEU A 53 0.06 -5.42 -7.70
C LEU A 53 -0.98 -4.76 -6.82
N TRP A 54 -2.18 -5.32 -6.74
CA TRP A 54 -3.20 -4.88 -5.80
C TRP A 54 -2.73 -5.02 -4.34
N GLY A 55 -2.06 -6.14 -4.00
CA GLY A 55 -1.44 -6.34 -2.69
C GLY A 55 -0.35 -5.29 -2.38
N ILE A 56 0.50 -4.98 -3.37
CA ILE A 56 1.54 -3.94 -3.26
C ILE A 56 0.90 -2.57 -2.98
N LEU A 57 -0.10 -2.17 -3.77
CA LEU A 57 -0.81 -0.89 -3.59
C LEU A 57 -1.54 -0.83 -2.24
N THR A 58 -2.18 -1.92 -1.84
CA THR A 58 -2.86 -2.01 -0.54
C THR A 58 -1.87 -1.88 0.63
N ALA A 59 -0.72 -2.55 0.56
CA ALA A 59 0.33 -2.43 1.58
C ALA A 59 0.92 -1.01 1.63
N LEU A 60 1.14 -0.38 0.47
CA LEU A 60 1.60 1.01 0.37
C LEU A 60 0.60 1.98 0.99
N PHE A 61 -0.69 1.88 0.65
CA PHE A 61 -1.73 2.73 1.22
C PHE A 61 -1.85 2.54 2.73
N TYR A 62 -1.79 1.30 3.20
CA TYR A 62 -1.73 1.02 4.64
C TYR A 62 -0.55 1.72 5.30
N HIS A 63 0.65 1.57 4.72
CA HIS A 63 1.88 2.14 5.27
C HIS A 63 1.80 3.66 5.36
N ILE A 64 1.30 4.32 4.31
CA ILE A 64 1.14 5.78 4.27
C ILE A 64 0.09 6.25 5.27
N VAL A 65 -1.11 5.66 5.29
CA VAL A 65 -2.21 6.12 6.17
C VAL A 65 -1.82 5.98 7.65
N VAL A 66 -1.23 4.84 8.02
CA VAL A 66 -0.79 4.64 9.41
C VAL A 66 0.47 5.44 9.72
N GLY A 67 1.35 5.68 8.74
CA GLY A 67 2.46 6.61 8.86
C GLY A 67 2.01 8.05 9.14
N ILE A 68 0.99 8.55 8.44
CA ILE A 68 0.37 9.85 8.72
C ILE A 68 -0.24 9.86 10.13
N ARG A 69 -0.92 8.79 10.53
CA ARG A 69 -1.41 8.66 11.91
C ARG A 69 -0.27 8.75 12.93
N HIS A 70 0.88 8.13 12.66
CA HIS A 70 2.07 8.25 13.52
C HIS A 70 2.58 9.69 13.58
N LEU A 71 2.71 10.38 12.44
CA LEU A 71 3.11 11.79 12.42
C LEU A 71 2.14 12.70 13.19
N LEU A 72 0.84 12.44 13.11
CA LEU A 72 -0.15 13.17 13.91
C LEU A 72 0.02 12.90 15.41
N MET A 73 0.35 11.67 15.80
CA MET A 73 0.68 11.33 17.18
C MET A 73 1.96 12.02 17.67
N ASP A 74 2.98 12.08 16.82
CA ASP A 74 4.23 12.79 17.12
C ASP A 74 4.02 14.30 17.29
N MET A 75 2.94 14.85 16.71
CA MET A 75 2.50 16.24 16.88
C MET A 75 1.58 16.47 18.09
N GLY A 76 1.30 15.44 18.91
CA GLY A 76 0.46 15.52 20.10
C GLY A 76 -1.04 15.26 19.87
N TYR A 77 -1.44 14.73 18.72
CA TYR A 77 -2.82 14.31 18.48
C TYR A 77 -3.05 12.84 18.85
N PHE A 78 -4.24 12.51 19.35
CA PHE A 78 -4.67 11.13 19.64
C PHE A 78 -3.87 10.38 20.73
N GLU A 79 -3.34 11.10 21.72
CA GLU A 79 -2.48 10.53 22.78
C GLU A 79 -3.24 9.60 23.74
N GLU A 80 -4.52 9.86 23.98
CA GLU A 80 -5.36 9.07 24.88
C GLU A 80 -5.76 7.73 24.27
N MET A 81 -5.88 6.68 25.09
CA MET A 81 -6.21 5.33 24.64
C MET A 81 -7.46 5.27 23.74
N GLU A 82 -8.52 5.98 24.12
CA GLU A 82 -9.77 6.02 23.35
C GLU A 82 -9.55 6.63 21.95
N THR A 83 -8.85 7.76 21.90
CA THR A 83 -8.52 8.45 20.64
C THR A 83 -7.50 7.68 19.79
N GLY A 84 -6.58 6.95 20.43
CA GLY A 84 -5.65 6.04 19.77
C GLY A 84 -6.35 4.85 19.12
N ILE A 85 -7.38 4.30 19.76
CA ILE A 85 -8.22 3.23 19.19
C ILE A 85 -9.10 3.79 18.06
N ALA A 86 -9.73 4.95 18.25
CA ALA A 86 -10.58 5.58 17.25
C ALA A 86 -9.80 5.91 15.97
N SER A 87 -8.62 6.53 16.10
CA SER A 87 -7.74 6.81 14.96
C SER A 87 -7.31 5.55 14.23
N ALA A 88 -7.01 4.45 14.94
CA ALA A 88 -6.67 3.16 14.31
C ALA A 88 -7.84 2.58 13.49
N LYS A 89 -9.08 2.65 14.00
CA LYS A 89 -10.28 2.22 13.26
C LYS A 89 -10.49 3.05 11.99
N ILE A 90 -10.35 4.38 12.11
CA ILE A 90 -10.48 5.30 10.98
C ILE A 90 -9.41 5.00 9.94
N SER A 91 -8.15 4.79 10.34
CA SER A 91 -7.08 4.37 9.42
C SER A 91 -7.44 3.09 8.67
N PHE A 92 -7.98 2.07 9.33
CA PHE A 92 -8.40 0.84 8.65
C PHE A 92 -9.55 1.05 7.66
N ALA A 93 -10.53 1.90 8.00
CA ALA A 93 -11.61 2.25 7.10
C ALA A 93 -11.11 2.97 5.85
N ILE A 94 -10.20 3.95 6.01
CA ILE A 94 -9.57 4.66 4.90
C ILE A 94 -8.80 3.68 4.01
N VAL A 95 -8.00 2.79 4.59
CA VAL A 95 -7.24 1.79 3.84
C VAL A 95 -8.15 0.83 3.08
N ALA A 96 -9.29 0.42 3.65
CA ALA A 96 -10.25 -0.42 2.96
C ALA A 96 -10.79 0.27 1.69
N VAL A 97 -11.16 1.56 1.80
CA VAL A 97 -11.61 2.35 0.64
C VAL A 97 -10.50 2.47 -0.42
N LEU A 98 -9.27 2.79 0.00
CA LEU A 98 -8.12 2.89 -0.91
C LEU A 98 -7.77 1.55 -1.57
N SER A 99 -7.92 0.44 -0.86
CA SER A 99 -7.70 -0.91 -1.39
C SER A 99 -8.76 -1.29 -2.44
N LEU A 100 -10.02 -0.90 -2.24
CA LEU A 100 -11.06 -1.06 -3.25
C LEU A 100 -10.79 -0.21 -4.49
N PHE A 101 -10.38 1.04 -4.30
CA PHE A 101 -9.94 1.91 -5.39
C PHE A 101 -8.75 1.30 -6.15
N ALA A 102 -7.75 0.77 -5.45
CA ALA A 102 -6.64 0.04 -6.07
C ALA A 102 -7.12 -1.16 -6.89
N GLY A 103 -8.15 -1.87 -6.41
CA GLY A 103 -8.79 -2.95 -7.15
C GLY A 103 -9.36 -2.45 -8.48
N GLY A 104 -10.14 -1.37 -8.46
CA GLY A 104 -10.67 -0.77 -9.68
C GLY A 104 -9.62 -0.16 -10.62
N LEU A 105 -8.41 0.12 -10.14
CA LEU A 105 -7.29 0.58 -10.97
C LEU A 105 -6.57 -0.58 -11.67
N VAL A 106 -6.46 -1.72 -11.01
CA VAL A 106 -5.64 -2.87 -11.46
C VAL A 106 -6.43 -3.84 -12.35
N TRP A 107 -7.75 -3.90 -12.20
CA TRP A 107 -8.66 -4.71 -13.02
C TRP A 107 -9.53 -3.82 -13.90
#